data_AF-A0A8R1EKJ1-F1
#
_entry.id   AF-A0A8R1EKJ1-F1
#
_cell.length_a   1.000
_cell.length_b   1.000
_cell.length_c   1.000
_cell.angle_alpha   90.00
_cell.angle_beta   90.00
_cell.angle_gamma   90.00
#
_symmetry.space_group_name_H-M   'P 1'
#
loop_
_entity.id
_entity.type
_entity.pdbx_description
1 polymer ?
#
loop_
_entity_poly.entity_id
_entity_poly.type
_entity_poly.pdbx_seq_one_letter_code
_entity_poly.pdbx_strand_id
1 'polypeptide(L)'
;MRCVCASGRIYSLPPHTPVVPTSCHRHPCSSVYRPLKIQFGSTTDRNNFIIGFNKTRKTEPSISTIASKPRIQRDLTKEELAQLKEARKFCYDQNKLAQKSIYIVRDISYVSNPKPTPFRVA
;
A
#
# COMPACT_ATOMS: atom_id res chain seq x y z
N MET A 1 4.52 5.10 -15.66
CA MET A 1 4.29 3.91 -14.81
C MET A 1 4.06 4.36 -13.36
N ARG A 2 3.07 3.78 -12.66
CA ARG A 2 2.43 4.40 -11.47
C ARG A 2 3.35 4.46 -10.23
N CYS A 3 3.18 5.53 -9.45
CA CYS A 3 4.03 5.87 -8.31
C CYS A 3 3.72 5.07 -7.01
N VAL A 4 4.66 5.12 -6.08
CA VAL A 4 4.49 4.71 -4.68
C VAL A 4 4.60 5.92 -3.79
N CYS A 5 3.72 6.00 -2.81
CA CYS A 5 3.70 7.02 -1.78
C CYS A 5 4.29 6.45 -0.48
N ALA A 6 5.39 7.02 0.00
CA ALA A 6 5.90 6.74 1.32
C ALA A 6 5.58 7.93 2.25
N SER A 7 4.84 7.67 3.32
CA SER A 7 4.52 8.66 4.36
C SER A 7 5.34 8.39 5.63
N GLY A 8 5.91 9.45 6.21
CA GLY A 8 6.81 9.40 7.38
C GLY A 8 8.07 10.24 7.20
N ARG A 9 8.95 10.25 8.20
CA ARG A 9 10.29 10.89 8.12
C ARG A 9 11.26 10.02 7.32
N ILE A 10 10.93 9.75 6.05
CA ILE A 10 11.89 9.19 5.10
C ILE A 10 12.52 10.35 4.35
N TYR A 11 13.84 10.47 4.44
CA TYR A 11 14.63 11.47 3.70
C TYR A 11 15.23 10.91 2.42
N SER A 12 15.47 9.61 2.37
CA SER A 12 16.04 8.89 1.24
C SER A 12 15.56 7.44 1.24
N LEU A 13 15.65 6.77 0.10
CA LEU A 13 15.30 5.35 0.01
C LEU A 13 16.35 4.48 0.72
N PRO A 14 15.95 3.33 1.28
CA PRO A 14 16.90 2.40 1.88
C PRO A 14 17.88 1.88 0.81
N PRO A 15 19.18 1.78 1.12
CA PRO A 15 20.22 1.42 0.16
C PRO A 15 20.11 -0.03 -0.36
N HIS A 16 19.37 -0.91 0.33
CA HIS A 16 19.24 -2.33 0.01
C HIS A 16 17.90 -2.71 -0.65
N THR A 17 17.28 -1.77 -1.39
CA THR A 17 16.04 -2.09 -2.11
C THR A 17 16.37 -2.82 -3.43
N PRO A 18 15.73 -3.97 -3.72
CA PRO A 18 16.09 -4.82 -4.86
C PRO A 18 15.71 -4.24 -6.23
N VAL A 19 15.07 -3.07 -6.25
CA VAL A 19 14.52 -2.44 -7.45
C VAL A 19 14.89 -0.97 -7.40
N VAL A 20 15.61 -0.51 -8.42
CA VAL A 20 16.00 0.89 -8.56
C VAL A 20 14.82 1.67 -9.16
N PRO A 21 14.32 2.71 -8.47
CA PRO A 21 13.26 3.55 -9.01
C PRO A 21 13.80 4.47 -10.11
N THR A 22 12.93 4.80 -11.06
CA THR A 22 13.25 5.70 -12.18
C THR A 22 13.31 7.16 -11.74
N SER A 23 12.50 7.55 -10.75
CA SER A 23 12.49 8.91 -10.20
C SER A 23 11.96 8.92 -8.77
N CYS A 24 12.47 9.83 -7.96
CA CYS A 24 12.04 10.05 -6.58
C CYS A 24 11.90 11.55 -6.33
N HIS A 25 10.72 12.00 -5.93
CA HIS A 25 10.49 13.40 -5.59
C HIS A 25 9.51 13.52 -4.42
N ARG A 26 9.57 14.63 -3.68
CA ARG A 26 8.56 14.92 -2.66
C ARG A 26 7.31 15.51 -3.31
N HIS A 27 6.14 15.10 -2.84
CA HIS A 27 4.89 15.68 -3.29
C HIS A 27 4.88 17.19 -2.92
N PRO A 28 4.53 18.09 -3.86
CA PRO A 28 4.46 19.52 -3.59
C PRO A 28 3.24 19.81 -2.69
N CYS A 29 3.44 19.73 -1.37
CA CYS A 29 2.45 20.13 -0.38
C CYS A 29 3.08 20.96 0.74
N SER A 30 2.24 21.72 1.45
CA SER A 30 2.65 22.59 2.58
C SER A 30 2.93 21.83 3.88
N SER A 31 2.68 20.52 3.91
CA SER A 31 2.88 19.70 5.11
C SER A 31 4.36 19.53 5.44
N VAL A 32 4.72 19.56 6.72
CA VAL A 32 6.09 19.23 7.19
C VAL A 32 6.47 17.80 6.81
N TYR A 33 5.51 16.87 6.82
CA TYR A 33 5.72 15.47 6.47
C TYR A 33 5.28 15.19 5.03
N ARG A 34 5.93 15.86 4.07
CA ARG A 34 5.66 15.68 2.64
C ARG A 34 5.88 14.23 2.21
N PRO A 35 4.87 13.56 1.64
CA PRO A 35 5.04 12.20 1.14
C PRO A 35 6.09 12.14 0.04
N LEU A 36 6.87 11.07 0.03
CA LEU A 36 7.81 10.78 -1.05
C LEU A 36 7.09 9.99 -2.14
N LYS A 37 7.14 10.49 -3.38
CA LYS A 37 6.63 9.84 -4.58
C LYS A 37 7.78 9.16 -5.31
N ILE A 38 7.65 7.85 -5.49
CA ILE A 38 8.66 7.00 -6.12
C ILE A 38 8.06 6.44 -7.41
N GLN A 39 8.73 6.64 -8.54
CA GLN A 39 8.32 6.13 -9.85
C GLN A 39 9.15 4.90 -10.22
N PHE A 40 8.52 3.94 -10.89
CA PHE A 40 9.16 2.71 -11.35
C PHE A 40 8.95 2.54 -12.85
N GLY A 41 9.86 1.81 -13.50
CA GLY A 41 9.77 1.47 -14.92
C GLY A 41 8.68 0.45 -15.23
N SER A 42 8.33 -0.43 -14.27
CA SER A 42 7.25 -1.40 -14.41
C SER A 42 6.29 -1.47 -13.21
N THR A 43 5.06 -1.97 -13.44
CA THR A 43 4.11 -2.27 -12.34
C THR A 43 4.60 -3.43 -11.48
N THR A 44 5.31 -4.37 -12.09
CA THR A 44 5.95 -5.52 -11.41
C THR A 44 7.02 -5.04 -10.43
N ASP A 45 7.90 -4.15 -10.88
CA ASP A 45 8.96 -3.53 -10.08
C ASP A 45 8.41 -2.79 -8.86
N ARG A 46 7.36 -2.00 -9.09
CA ARG A 46 6.62 -1.33 -8.03
C ARG A 46 6.09 -2.30 -6.98
N ASN A 47 5.47 -3.40 -7.40
CA ASN A 47 4.90 -4.40 -6.49
C ASN A 47 6.00 -5.14 -5.72
N ASN A 48 7.08 -5.54 -6.39
CA ASN A 48 8.25 -6.16 -5.78
C ASN A 48 8.89 -5.25 -4.73
N PHE A 49 9.00 -3.95 -5.03
CA PHE A 49 9.49 -2.94 -4.10
C PHE A 49 8.61 -2.84 -2.85
N ILE A 50 7.28 -2.78 -3.00
CA ILE A 50 6.35 -2.73 -1.85
C ILE A 50 6.48 -3.97 -0.98
N ILE A 51 6.58 -5.16 -1.58
CA ILE A 51 6.75 -6.42 -0.84
C ILE A 51 8.10 -6.41 -0.10
N GLY A 52 9.19 -6.05 -0.79
CA GLY A 52 10.52 -5.94 -0.21
C GLY A 52 10.55 -4.98 0.98
N PHE A 53 10.05 -3.76 0.80
CA PHE A 53 9.99 -2.75 1.86
C PHE A 53 9.20 -3.23 3.09
N ASN A 54 8.04 -3.87 2.88
CA ASN A 54 7.23 -4.36 4.01
C ASN A 54 7.91 -5.49 4.79
N LYS A 55 8.76 -6.29 4.13
CA LYS A 55 9.61 -7.30 4.77
C LYS A 55 10.76 -6.66 5.55
N THR A 56 11.48 -5.72 4.92
CA THR A 56 12.72 -5.16 5.48
C THR A 56 12.49 -4.05 6.50
N ARG A 57 11.34 -3.34 6.49
CA ARG A 57 11.09 -2.20 7.39
C ARG A 57 11.24 -2.49 8.89
N LYS A 58 11.15 -3.75 9.29
CA LYS A 58 11.29 -4.18 10.69
C LYS A 58 12.74 -4.53 11.05
N THR A 59 13.53 -4.97 10.08
CA THR A 59 14.88 -5.50 10.28
C THR A 59 15.95 -4.48 9.96
N GLU A 60 15.72 -3.61 8.97
CA GLU A 60 16.65 -2.56 8.57
C GLU A 60 16.77 -1.46 9.63
N PRO A 61 17.94 -1.27 10.27
CA PRO A 61 18.14 -0.25 11.30
C PRO A 61 17.83 1.16 10.82
N SER A 62 18.12 1.44 9.54
CA SER A 62 17.86 2.72 8.88
C SER A 62 16.36 3.08 8.83
N ILE A 63 15.46 2.09 8.90
CA ILE A 63 14.01 2.26 8.85
C ILE A 63 13.38 2.03 10.22
N SER A 64 13.86 1.03 10.96
CA SER A 64 13.29 0.59 12.23
C SER A 64 13.51 1.60 13.36
N THR A 65 14.60 2.37 13.30
CA THR A 65 14.93 3.42 14.27
C THR A 65 14.12 4.71 14.09
N ILE A 66 13.40 4.87 12.98
CA ILE A 66 12.57 6.05 12.73
C ILE A 66 11.36 6.01 13.67
N ALA A 67 11.25 7.02 14.55
CA ALA A 67 10.17 7.13 15.53
C ALA A 67 8.76 7.02 14.91
N SER A 68 8.55 7.67 13.76
CA SER A 68 7.33 7.50 12.96
C SER A 68 7.58 6.46 11.88
N LYS A 69 7.11 5.23 12.13
CA LYS A 69 7.27 4.10 11.21
C LYS A 69 6.70 4.46 9.84
N PRO A 70 7.54 4.50 8.79
CA PRO A 70 7.05 4.90 7.49
C PRO A 70 6.09 3.87 6.91
N ARG A 71 5.08 4.38 6.20
CA ARG A 71 4.11 3.56 5.49
C ARG A 71 4.31 3.73 4.00
N ILE A 72 4.35 2.60 3.30
CA ILE A 72 4.43 2.55 1.85
C ILE A 72 3.06 2.16 1.30
N GLN A 73 2.56 2.88 0.31
CA GLN A 73 1.27 2.62 -0.33
C GLN A 73 1.37 2.87 -1.84
N ARG A 74 0.56 2.15 -2.61
CA ARG A 74 0.38 2.42 -4.04
C ARG A 74 -0.29 3.78 -4.21
N ASP A 75 0.18 4.55 -5.18
CA ASP A 75 -0.52 5.75 -5.61
C ASP A 75 -1.70 5.35 -6.51
N LEU A 76 -2.92 5.65 -6.07
CA LEU A 76 -4.15 5.34 -6.78
C LEU A 76 -4.66 6.60 -7.49
N THR A 77 -5.17 6.41 -8.70
CA THR A 77 -5.97 7.45 -9.37
C THR A 77 -7.31 7.64 -8.67
N LYS A 78 -8.02 8.73 -8.96
CA LYS A 78 -9.35 8.99 -8.38
C LYS A 78 -10.36 7.89 -8.74
N GLU A 79 -10.30 7.38 -9.97
CA GLU A 79 -11.15 6.30 -10.46
C GLU A 79 -10.87 4.99 -9.74
N GLU A 80 -9.60 4.60 -9.62
CA GLU A 80 -9.21 3.39 -8.89
C GLU A 80 -9.56 3.49 -7.40
N LEU A 81 -9.49 4.69 -6.82
CA LEU A 81 -9.91 4.93 -5.44
C LEU A 81 -11.43 4.76 -5.29
N ALA A 82 -12.23 5.18 -6.27
CA ALA A 82 -13.67 4.97 -6.27
C ALA A 82 -13.99 3.47 -6.36
N GLN A 83 -13.37 2.74 -7.29
CA GLN A 83 -13.51 1.28 -7.42
C GLN A 83 -13.14 0.55 -6.12
N LEU A 84 -12.05 0.96 -5.45
CA LEU A 84 -11.65 0.37 -4.17
C LEU A 84 -12.70 0.62 -3.08
N LYS A 85 -13.33 1.80 -3.04
CA LYS A 85 -14.41 2.11 -2.09
C LYS A 85 -15.64 1.25 -2.35
N GLU A 86 -16.03 1.11 -3.61
CA GLU A 86 -17.15 0.26 -4.04
C GLU A 86 -16.90 -1.21 -3.70
N ALA A 87 -15.71 -1.74 -4.03
CA ALA A 87 -15.33 -3.11 -3.71
C ALA A 87 -15.34 -3.37 -2.20
N ARG A 88 -14.83 -2.44 -1.38
CA ARG A 88 -14.87 -2.55 0.09
C ARG A 88 -16.30 -2.58 0.62
N LYS A 89 -17.16 -1.68 0.12
CA LYS A 89 -18.56 -1.63 0.51
C LYS A 89 -19.27 -2.94 0.15
N PHE A 90 -19.08 -3.41 -1.07
CA PHE A 90 -19.64 -4.68 -1.55
C PHE A 90 -19.21 -5.86 -0.68
N CYS A 91 -17.91 -6.02 -0.41
CA CYS A 91 -17.41 -7.09 0.46
C CYS A 91 -18.03 -7.01 1.86
N TYR A 92 -18.11 -5.82 2.45
CA TYR A 92 -18.66 -5.65 3.79
C TYR A 92 -20.15 -6.04 3.83
N ASP A 93 -20.95 -5.51 2.91
CA ASP A 93 -22.40 -5.76 2.85
C ASP A 93 -22.68 -7.26 2.66
N GLN A 94 -21.99 -7.91 1.71
CA GLN A 94 -22.15 -9.33 1.44
C GLN A 94 -21.66 -10.22 2.59
N ASN A 95 -20.52 -9.89 3.19
CA ASN A 95 -19.98 -10.69 4.30
C ASN A 95 -20.82 -10.53 5.57
N LYS A 96 -21.39 -9.34 5.80
CA LYS A 96 -22.32 -9.08 6.91
C LYS A 96 -23.62 -9.87 6.73
N LEU A 97 -24.17 -9.91 5.52
CA LEU A 97 -25.37 -10.72 5.22
C LEU A 97 -25.09 -12.22 5.42
N ALA A 98 -23.95 -12.70 4.94
CA ALA A 98 -23.58 -14.11 5.05
C ALA A 98 -23.05 -14.53 6.43
N GLN A 99 -22.83 -13.57 7.34
CA GLN A 99 -22.14 -13.78 8.63
C GLN A 99 -20.77 -14.48 8.50
N LYS A 100 -20.18 -14.44 7.30
CA LYS A 100 -18.94 -15.11 6.91
C LYS A 100 -18.16 -14.23 5.93
N SER A 101 -16.84 -14.32 5.96
CA SER A 101 -15.93 -13.59 5.08
C SER A 101 -15.82 -14.27 3.70
N ILE A 102 -16.89 -14.22 2.91
CA ILE A 102 -16.96 -14.83 1.57
C ILE A 102 -16.10 -14.05 0.57
N TYR A 103 -16.06 -12.72 0.69
CA TYR A 103 -15.31 -11.86 -0.21
C TYR A 103 -14.18 -11.13 0.51
N ILE A 104 -13.03 -11.05 -0.14
CA ILE A 104 -11.85 -10.31 0.32
C ILE A 104 -11.43 -9.30 -0.73
N VAL A 105 -11.02 -8.11 -0.28
CA VAL A 105 -10.45 -7.10 -1.18
C VAL A 105 -8.99 -7.46 -1.45
N ARG A 106 -8.60 -7.53 -2.72
CA ARG A 106 -7.23 -7.77 -3.17
C ARG A 106 -6.84 -6.67 -4.16
N ASP A 107 -5.90 -5.82 -3.76
CA ASP A 107 -5.51 -4.60 -4.48
C ASP A 107 -6.69 -3.63 -4.63
N ILE A 108 -7.33 -3.56 -5.81
CA ILE A 108 -8.45 -2.64 -6.11
C ILE A 108 -9.78 -3.39 -6.19
N SER A 109 -9.77 -4.67 -6.59
CA SER A 109 -10.97 -5.48 -6.75
C SER A 109 -11.23 -6.37 -5.54
N TYR A 110 -12.38 -7.04 -5.55
CA TYR A 110 -12.69 -8.11 -4.61
C TYR A 110 -12.51 -9.48 -5.26
N VAL A 111 -12.25 -10.48 -4.44
CA VAL A 111 -12.05 -11.88 -4.84
C VAL A 111 -12.80 -12.77 -3.85
N SER A 112 -13.28 -13.92 -4.31
CA SER A 112 -13.84 -14.94 -3.42
C SER A 112 -12.75 -15.48 -2.49
N ASN A 113 -13.10 -15.64 -1.21
CA ASN A 113 -12.24 -16.20 -0.20
C ASN A 113 -12.37 -17.74 -0.23
N PRO A 114 -11.30 -18.48 -0.55
CA PRO A 114 -11.34 -19.94 -0.56
C PRO A 114 -11.52 -20.56 0.83
N LYS A 115 -11.27 -19.79 1.91
CA LYS A 115 -11.43 -20.24 3.30
C LYS A 115 -12.25 -19.22 4.11
N PRO A 116 -13.60 -19.23 3.98
CA PRO A 116 -14.47 -18.30 4.70
C PRO A 116 -14.35 -18.48 6.21
N THR A 117 -14.14 -17.38 6.91
CA THR A 117 -14.12 -17.33 8.38
C THR A 117 -15.35 -16.58 8.90
N PRO A 118 -15.75 -16.76 10.17
CA PRO A 118 -16.85 -15.99 10.74
C PRO A 118 -16.61 -14.48 10.58
N PHE A 119 -17.64 -13.75 10.15
CA PHE A 119 -17.53 -12.31 9.96
C PHE A 119 -17.47 -11.62 11.32
N ARG A 120 -16.32 -11.01 11.63
CA ARG A 120 -16.13 -10.22 12.85
C ARG A 120 -16.31 -8.75 12.52
N VAL A 121 -17.25 -8.10 13.19
CA VAL A 121 -17.35 -6.64 13.18
C VAL A 121 -16.32 -6.13 14.18
N ALA A 122 -15.33 -5.39 13.69
CA ALA A 122 -14.34 -4.72 14.52
C ALA A 122 -14.90 -3.41 15.10
#